data_AF-A0A397JQJ0-F1
#
_entry.id   AF-A0A397JQJ0-F1
#
_cell.length_a   1.000
_cell.length_b   1.000
_cell.length_c   1.000
_cell.angle_alpha   90.00
_cell.angle_beta   90.00
_cell.angle_gamma   90.00
#
_symmetry.space_group_name_H-M   'P 1'
#
loop_
_entity.id
_entity.type
_entity.pdbx_description
1 polymer ?
#
loop_
_entity_poly.entity_id
_entity_poly.type
_entity_poly.pdbx_seq_one_letter_code
_entity_poly.pdbx_strand_id
1 'polypeptide(L)'
;MSTTMTVEEGTSTTVGEGTVDKGKSKQFEVGKVASSLKQIQWESSWRTTMLSYIDRNVIDNMETWQRAFNVKLFNNELSTLEKLKDRFPKIYKNDSCICCNLEKEDQVHMLTCPKNLIDIHSCRNKLINMLVSKMTTVACGDTCKNMCKTLETLKELHIPRDVSTWDADHLSFIDVMLELIPITVYDIVLQKVVMHDLADQIIDNVFNQFKLFLHTYIWKDRCTAVKKWETENGISNNKWKKKVRNETLDTTVTSQINNTDNNNAFNNTI
;
A
#
# COMPACT_ATOMS: atom_id res chain seq x y z
N MET A 1 -18.06 -21.27 64.46
CA MET A 1 -19.51 -21.56 64.44
C MET A 1 -20.00 -21.12 63.07
N SER A 2 -20.09 -22.00 62.07
CA SER A 2 -21.08 -23.10 61.94
C SER A 2 -22.48 -22.50 61.62
N THR A 3 -23.19 -22.89 60.56
CA THR A 3 -23.21 -24.20 59.87
C THR A 3 -23.57 -24.08 58.38
N THR A 4 -22.98 -24.93 57.55
CA THR A 4 -23.38 -25.24 56.16
C THR A 4 -24.57 -26.19 56.09
N MET A 5 -25.43 -26.07 55.08
CA MET A 5 -26.13 -27.24 54.51
C MET A 5 -26.15 -27.18 52.98
N THR A 6 -25.89 -28.34 52.39
CA THR A 6 -25.77 -28.64 50.96
C THR A 6 -27.03 -29.31 50.43
N VAL A 7 -27.25 -29.21 49.12
CA VAL A 7 -28.03 -30.20 48.35
C VAL A 7 -27.33 -30.42 46.99
N GLU A 8 -26.73 -31.60 46.86
CA GLU A 8 -26.35 -32.28 45.60
C GLU A 8 -27.62 -32.93 45.00
N GLU A 9 -27.73 -33.42 43.76
CA GLU A 9 -26.87 -33.50 42.58
C GLU A 9 -27.82 -33.65 41.36
N GLY A 10 -27.32 -33.53 40.12
CA GLY A 10 -28.18 -33.64 38.93
C GLY A 10 -27.43 -33.76 37.61
N THR A 11 -26.69 -34.85 37.43
CA THR A 11 -26.00 -35.16 36.18
C THR A 11 -26.99 -35.59 35.09
N SER A 12 -26.89 -34.97 33.91
CA SER A 12 -27.48 -35.48 32.67
C SER A 12 -26.49 -35.35 31.53
N THR A 13 -25.89 -36.49 31.16
CA THR A 13 -24.99 -36.61 30.02
C THR A 13 -25.82 -36.70 28.73
N THR A 14 -25.67 -35.75 27.82
CA THR A 14 -26.12 -35.91 26.43
C THR A 14 -24.97 -35.73 25.47
N VAL A 15 -24.71 -36.78 24.68
CA VAL A 15 -23.66 -36.83 23.67
C VAL A 15 -24.22 -36.30 22.35
N GLY A 16 -23.50 -35.35 21.75
CA GLY A 16 -23.43 -35.16 20.30
C GLY A 16 -24.60 -34.43 19.64
N GLU A 17 -24.32 -33.22 19.16
CA GLU A 17 -24.50 -32.92 17.73
C GLU A 17 -23.56 -31.78 17.31
N GLY A 18 -22.82 -32.01 16.22
CA GLY A 18 -21.80 -31.06 15.75
C GLY A 18 -22.41 -29.97 14.88
N THR A 19 -22.64 -28.78 15.42
CA THR A 19 -22.93 -27.60 14.59
C THR A 19 -21.63 -27.05 14.01
N VAL A 20 -21.39 -27.39 12.73
CA VAL A 20 -20.38 -26.74 11.89
C VAL A 20 -20.60 -25.23 11.91
N ASP A 21 -19.60 -24.46 12.36
CA ASP A 21 -19.60 -23.00 12.28
C ASP A 21 -19.46 -22.58 10.80
N LYS A 22 -20.60 -22.55 10.10
CA LYS A 22 -20.68 -22.13 8.70
C LYS A 22 -20.43 -20.63 8.66
N GLY A 23 -19.24 -20.28 8.17
CA GLY A 23 -18.66 -18.95 8.23
C GLY A 23 -19.63 -17.80 8.00
N LYS A 24 -19.59 -16.83 8.92
CA LYS A 24 -20.15 -15.48 8.75
C LYS A 24 -19.41 -14.78 7.61
N SER A 25 -19.93 -14.95 6.40
CA SER A 25 -19.37 -14.40 5.17
C SER A 25 -19.55 -12.88 5.10
N LYS A 26 -18.41 -12.16 5.13
CA LYS A 26 -18.15 -10.85 4.52
C LYS A 26 -19.39 -9.98 4.13
N GLN A 27 -20.12 -9.50 5.13
CA GLN A 27 -21.06 -8.36 4.97
C GLN A 27 -20.65 -7.12 5.78
N PHE A 28 -19.56 -7.20 6.54
CA PHE A 28 -18.84 -6.00 6.99
C PHE A 28 -18.06 -5.35 5.83
N GLU A 29 -17.70 -4.08 5.99
CA GLU A 29 -16.73 -3.27 5.21
C GLU A 29 -17.22 -2.42 4.01
N VAL A 30 -18.13 -2.88 3.13
CA VAL A 30 -18.44 -2.11 1.88
C VAL A 30 -18.96 -0.68 2.16
N GLY A 31 -19.84 -0.51 3.15
CA GLY A 31 -20.39 0.81 3.50
C GLY A 31 -19.45 1.71 4.32
N LYS A 32 -18.42 1.14 4.95
CA LYS A 32 -17.52 1.85 5.88
C LYS A 32 -16.30 2.44 5.18
N VAL A 33 -15.69 1.66 4.28
CA VAL A 33 -14.64 2.14 3.37
C VAL A 33 -15.16 3.33 2.54
N ALA A 34 -16.46 3.37 2.21
CA ALA A 34 -17.08 4.49 1.51
C ALA A 34 -17.11 5.83 2.29
N SER A 35 -16.90 5.85 3.61
CA SER A 35 -16.84 7.08 4.43
C SER A 35 -15.46 7.74 4.41
N SER A 36 -14.39 6.96 4.45
CA SER A 36 -13.01 7.44 4.36
C SER A 36 -12.65 7.88 2.93
N LEU A 37 -13.19 7.21 1.90
CA LEU A 37 -13.05 7.64 0.50
C LEU A 37 -13.63 9.04 0.20
N LYS A 38 -14.58 9.54 1.02
CA LYS A 38 -15.12 10.92 0.91
C LYS A 38 -14.23 11.99 1.54
N GLN A 39 -13.22 11.60 2.31
CA GLN A 39 -12.28 12.51 2.99
C GLN A 39 -11.03 12.77 2.12
N ILE A 40 -10.95 12.18 0.92
CA ILE A 40 -9.81 12.26 0.01
C ILE A 40 -10.08 13.31 -1.07
N GLN A 41 -9.12 14.22 -1.27
CA GLN A 41 -9.11 15.17 -2.38
C GLN A 41 -8.60 14.44 -3.63
N TRP A 42 -9.51 13.76 -4.33
CA TRP A 42 -9.20 12.87 -5.45
C TRP A 42 -8.50 13.58 -6.61
N GLU A 43 -8.88 14.83 -6.91
CA GLU A 43 -8.30 15.58 -8.01
C GLU A 43 -6.80 15.83 -7.79
N SER A 44 -6.42 16.38 -6.64
CA SER A 44 -5.01 16.59 -6.28
C SER A 44 -4.26 15.27 -6.12
N SER A 45 -4.88 14.24 -5.56
CA SER A 45 -4.27 12.91 -5.45
C SER A 45 -3.89 12.40 -6.85
N TRP A 46 -4.85 12.33 -7.77
CA TRP A 46 -4.62 11.86 -9.14
C TRP A 46 -3.63 12.72 -9.93
N ARG A 47 -3.74 14.05 -9.84
CA ARG A 47 -2.86 15.02 -10.52
C ARG A 47 -1.40 14.82 -10.12
N THR A 48 -1.13 14.63 -8.83
CA THR A 48 0.23 14.36 -8.34
C THR A 48 0.70 12.94 -8.61
N THR A 49 -0.17 11.94 -8.70
CA THR A 49 0.21 10.56 -9.06
C THR A 49 0.64 10.48 -10.52
N MET A 50 -0.14 11.10 -11.42
CA MET A 50 0.11 11.06 -12.87
C MET A 50 1.31 11.91 -13.32
N LEU A 51 1.76 12.85 -12.49
CA LEU A 51 2.73 13.91 -12.81
C LEU A 51 2.27 14.71 -14.04
N SER A 52 1.45 15.74 -13.82
CA SER A 52 0.84 16.60 -14.85
C SER A 52 1.87 17.49 -15.58
N TYR A 53 2.73 16.87 -16.37
CA TYR A 53 3.58 17.52 -17.37
C TYR A 53 3.03 17.25 -18.77
N ILE A 54 1.81 17.74 -19.02
CA ILE A 54 1.08 17.54 -20.27
C ILE A 54 1.81 18.21 -21.46
N ASP A 55 2.61 19.24 -21.20
CA ASP A 55 3.24 20.10 -22.23
C ASP A 55 4.71 19.78 -22.55
N ARG A 56 5.24 18.62 -22.20
CA ARG A 56 6.65 18.25 -22.51
C ARG A 56 6.77 17.04 -23.44
N ASN A 57 7.25 17.32 -24.66
CA ASN A 57 7.60 16.30 -25.67
C ASN A 57 8.92 15.54 -25.38
N VAL A 58 9.58 15.83 -24.25
CA VAL A 58 10.79 15.15 -23.79
C VAL A 58 10.57 14.75 -22.35
N ILE A 59 10.63 13.44 -22.09
CA ILE A 59 10.56 12.84 -20.76
C ILE A 59 11.96 12.32 -20.44
N ASP A 60 12.53 12.69 -19.30
CA ASP A 60 13.82 12.15 -18.89
C ASP A 60 13.70 10.78 -18.16
N ASN A 61 14.83 10.11 -17.96
CA ASN A 61 14.86 8.79 -17.31
C ASN A 61 14.43 8.82 -15.83
N MET A 62 14.65 9.95 -15.13
CA MET A 62 14.28 10.15 -13.73
C MET A 62 12.77 10.38 -13.60
N GLU A 63 12.19 11.25 -14.44
CA GLU A 63 10.76 11.49 -14.57
C GLU A 63 10.00 10.19 -14.92
N THR A 64 10.50 9.43 -15.91
CA THR A 64 9.90 8.15 -16.34
C THR A 64 9.77 7.16 -15.18
N TRP A 65 10.84 7.00 -14.40
CA TRP A 65 10.86 6.06 -13.29
C TRP A 65 10.11 6.59 -12.06
N GLN A 66 10.12 7.90 -11.80
CA GLN A 66 9.34 8.50 -10.71
C GLN A 66 7.84 8.30 -10.98
N ARG A 67 7.39 8.51 -12.22
CA ARG A 67 6.01 8.21 -12.63
C ARG A 67 5.68 6.73 -12.44
N ALA A 68 6.59 5.83 -12.84
CA ALA A 68 6.41 4.39 -12.66
C ALA A 68 6.37 3.97 -11.18
N PHE A 69 7.07 4.67 -10.29
CA PHE A 69 6.98 4.48 -8.83
C PHE A 69 5.62 4.98 -8.31
N ASN A 70 5.26 6.24 -8.58
CA ASN A 70 4.01 6.84 -8.11
C ASN A 70 2.77 6.02 -8.50
N VAL A 71 2.66 5.69 -9.80
CA VAL A 71 1.55 4.89 -10.34
C VAL A 71 1.48 3.51 -9.66
N LYS A 72 2.62 2.89 -9.35
CA LYS A 72 2.65 1.60 -8.65
C LYS A 72 2.34 1.71 -7.17
N LEU A 73 2.76 2.78 -6.50
CA LEU A 73 2.44 3.03 -5.11
C LEU A 73 0.93 3.26 -4.94
N PHE A 74 0.35 4.16 -5.74
CA PHE A 74 -1.08 4.48 -5.70
C PHE A 74 -1.98 3.26 -6.00
N ASN A 75 -1.64 2.45 -7.00
CA ASN A 75 -2.48 1.31 -7.42
C ASN A 75 -2.19 -0.01 -6.66
N ASN A 76 -1.36 0.02 -5.62
CA ASN A 76 -0.85 -1.20 -4.96
C ASN A 76 -0.23 -2.20 -5.95
N GLU A 77 0.73 -1.76 -6.75
CA GLU A 77 1.47 -2.52 -7.77
C GLU A 77 3.00 -2.47 -7.57
N LEU A 78 3.46 -2.01 -6.41
CA LEU A 78 4.87 -2.17 -6.01
C LEU A 78 5.21 -3.66 -5.82
N SER A 79 6.43 -4.04 -6.23
CA SER A 79 6.94 -5.42 -6.18
C SER A 79 7.39 -5.81 -4.76
N THR A 80 6.43 -5.89 -3.86
CA THR A 80 6.54 -6.45 -2.50
C THR A 80 6.74 -7.98 -2.56
N LEU A 81 7.21 -8.61 -1.48
CA LEU A 81 7.42 -10.06 -1.50
C LEU A 81 6.12 -10.86 -1.66
N GLU A 82 4.98 -10.34 -1.19
CA GLU A 82 3.66 -10.89 -1.53
C GLU A 82 3.49 -11.07 -3.05
N LYS A 83 3.66 -10.00 -3.82
CA LYS A 83 3.46 -10.04 -5.29
C LYS A 83 4.54 -10.82 -6.02
N LEU A 84 5.77 -10.83 -5.48
CA LEU A 84 6.86 -11.64 -6.03
C LEU A 84 6.63 -13.14 -5.80
N LYS A 85 6.07 -13.52 -4.65
CA LYS A 85 5.63 -14.88 -4.33
C LYS A 85 4.42 -15.30 -5.17
N ASP A 86 3.41 -14.45 -5.31
CA ASP A 86 2.25 -14.74 -6.16
C ASP A 86 2.66 -14.95 -7.63
N ARG A 87 3.48 -14.03 -8.18
CA ARG A 87 3.95 -14.10 -9.57
C ARG A 87 4.99 -15.21 -9.82
N PHE A 88 5.80 -15.56 -8.82
CA PHE A 88 6.92 -16.51 -8.95
C PHE A 88 7.07 -17.43 -7.71
N PRO A 89 6.07 -18.25 -7.34
CA PRO A 89 6.03 -18.99 -6.08
C PRO A 89 7.12 -20.07 -5.96
N LYS A 90 7.56 -20.58 -7.11
CA LYS A 90 8.69 -21.51 -7.23
C LYS A 90 10.07 -20.85 -6.95
N ILE A 91 10.14 -19.52 -6.82
CA ILE A 91 11.36 -18.75 -6.52
C ILE A 91 11.26 -18.15 -5.11
N TYR A 92 10.23 -17.34 -4.86
CA TYR A 92 9.98 -16.75 -3.55
C TYR A 92 9.05 -17.67 -2.78
N LYS A 93 9.62 -18.50 -1.90
CA LYS A 93 8.85 -19.47 -1.09
C LYS A 93 8.08 -18.79 0.05
N ASN A 94 8.60 -17.67 0.53
CA ASN A 94 8.05 -16.91 1.65
C ASN A 94 7.83 -15.45 1.24
N ASP A 95 6.83 -14.83 1.85
CA ASP A 95 6.43 -13.43 1.71
C ASP A 95 6.65 -12.60 2.98
N SER A 96 7.22 -13.16 4.07
CA SER A 96 7.61 -12.37 5.24
C SER A 96 8.60 -11.25 4.87
N CYS A 97 8.41 -10.06 5.46
CA CYS A 97 9.27 -8.91 5.20
C CYS A 97 10.72 -9.15 5.65
N ILE A 98 11.67 -8.92 4.75
CA ILE A 98 13.11 -9.13 5.00
C ILE A 98 13.62 -8.21 6.13
N CYS A 99 13.03 -7.03 6.29
CA CYS A 99 13.44 -6.06 7.30
C CYS A 99 13.09 -6.55 8.72
N CYS A 100 11.83 -6.92 8.98
CA CYS A 100 11.37 -7.30 10.32
C CYS A 100 11.40 -8.81 10.58
N ASN A 101 11.14 -9.64 9.57
CA ASN A 101 10.92 -11.09 9.64
C ASN A 101 9.76 -11.52 10.57
N LEU A 102 8.81 -10.62 10.84
CA LEU A 102 7.65 -10.86 11.71
C LEU A 102 6.34 -11.05 10.92
N GLU A 103 6.08 -10.16 9.97
CA GLU A 103 4.82 -10.09 9.23
C GLU A 103 5.03 -10.30 7.72
N LYS A 104 3.94 -10.55 7.01
CA LYS A 104 3.88 -10.60 5.54
C LYS A 104 4.21 -9.21 4.96
N GLU A 105 5.01 -9.18 3.91
CA GLU A 105 5.34 -7.97 3.17
C GLU A 105 4.34 -7.73 2.04
N ASP A 106 3.23 -7.08 2.40
CA ASP A 106 2.40 -6.33 1.46
C ASP A 106 2.84 -4.84 1.42
N GLN A 107 2.11 -4.01 0.69
CA GLN A 107 2.45 -2.59 0.53
C GLN A 107 2.12 -1.76 1.78
N VAL A 108 1.16 -2.16 2.59
CA VAL A 108 0.86 -1.50 3.88
C VAL A 108 1.99 -1.80 4.85
N HIS A 109 2.37 -3.07 5.01
CA HIS A 109 3.48 -3.46 5.89
C HIS A 109 4.78 -2.74 5.51
N MET A 110 5.07 -2.55 4.22
CA MET A 110 6.23 -1.76 3.78
C MET A 110 6.24 -0.32 4.36
N LEU A 111 5.07 0.29 4.53
CA LEU A 111 4.88 1.65 5.05
C LEU A 111 4.62 1.70 6.57
N THR A 112 4.37 0.56 7.23
CA THR A 112 4.16 0.44 8.68
C THR A 112 5.23 -0.39 9.40
N CYS A 113 6.20 -0.96 8.66
CA CYS A 113 7.21 -1.88 9.18
C CYS A 113 7.94 -1.26 10.39
N PRO A 114 7.98 -1.93 11.56
CA PRO A 114 8.64 -1.38 12.76
C PRO A 114 10.12 -1.03 12.57
N LYS A 115 10.79 -1.62 11.58
CA LYS A 115 12.18 -1.30 11.23
C LYS A 115 12.34 0.02 10.46
N ASN A 116 11.29 0.48 9.79
CA ASN A 116 11.26 1.73 9.04
C ASN A 116 10.67 2.89 9.88
N LEU A 117 10.34 2.67 11.16
CA LEU A 117 9.58 3.62 11.98
C LEU A 117 10.25 5.00 12.11
N ILE A 118 11.59 5.04 12.20
CA ILE A 118 12.36 6.30 12.22
C ILE A 118 12.17 7.06 10.89
N ASP A 119 12.25 6.36 9.76
CA ASP A 119 12.08 6.93 8.43
C ASP A 119 10.64 7.35 8.17
N ILE A 120 9.64 6.63 8.69
CA ILE A 120 8.22 7.00 8.62
C ILE A 120 7.96 8.30 9.40
N HIS A 121 8.49 8.42 10.63
CA HIS A 121 8.43 9.68 11.38
C HIS A 121 9.20 10.82 10.68
N SER A 122 10.34 10.52 10.07
CA SER A 122 11.11 11.49 9.25
C SER A 122 10.29 11.97 8.05
N CYS A 123 9.62 11.06 7.33
CA CYS A 123 8.72 11.34 6.21
C CYS A 123 7.57 12.28 6.65
N ARG A 124 6.91 11.97 7.77
CA ARG A 124 5.83 12.81 8.34
C ARG A 124 6.32 14.23 8.61
N ASN A 125 7.41 14.36 9.35
CA ASN A 125 7.97 15.67 9.71
C ASN A 125 8.46 16.42 8.47
N LYS A 126 8.99 15.71 7.46
CA LYS A 126 9.40 16.29 6.17
C LYS A 126 8.21 16.86 5.40
N LEU A 127 7.09 16.13 5.31
CA LEU A 127 5.85 16.60 4.69
C LEU A 127 5.32 17.87 5.37
N ILE A 128 5.19 17.85 6.70
CA ILE A 128 4.70 19.00 7.48
C ILE A 128 5.61 20.22 7.26
N ASN A 129 6.93 20.06 7.35
CA ASN A 129 7.89 21.14 7.12
C ASN A 129 7.80 21.71 5.70
N MET A 130 7.57 20.87 4.69
CA MET A 130 7.42 21.31 3.29
C MET A 130 6.11 22.07 3.06
N LEU A 131 5.00 21.59 3.62
CA LEU A 131 3.71 22.29 3.63
C LEU A 131 3.86 23.69 4.26
N VAL A 132 4.37 23.76 5.50
CA VAL A 132 4.57 25.02 6.22
C VAL A 132 5.51 25.96 5.45
N SER A 133 6.64 25.45 4.95
CA SER A 133 7.61 26.26 4.20
C SER A 133 6.98 26.86 2.94
N LYS A 134 6.28 26.07 2.13
CA LYS A 134 5.67 26.54 0.88
C LYS A 134 4.54 27.54 1.11
N MET A 135 3.70 27.31 2.10
CA MET A 135 2.66 28.28 2.47
C MET A 135 3.27 29.58 3.01
N THR A 136 4.32 29.50 3.83
CA THR A 136 5.01 30.69 4.38
C THR A 136 5.76 31.50 3.31
N THR A 137 6.26 30.87 2.24
CA THR A 137 6.86 31.60 1.11
C THR A 137 5.84 32.37 0.26
N VAL A 138 4.54 32.04 0.40
CA VAL A 138 3.46 32.60 -0.42
C VAL A 138 2.58 33.57 0.38
N ALA A 139 2.29 33.26 1.64
CA ALA A 139 1.49 34.09 2.52
C ALA A 139 2.36 35.04 3.37
N CYS A 140 2.23 36.35 3.16
CA CYS A 140 2.88 37.35 4.01
C CYS A 140 2.24 37.44 5.40
N GLY A 141 3.08 37.50 6.44
CA GLY A 141 2.71 37.93 7.81
C GLY A 141 2.67 36.83 8.89
N ASP A 142 2.19 37.21 10.08
CA ASP A 142 2.01 36.31 11.24
C ASP A 142 1.04 35.14 11.01
N THR A 143 0.35 35.10 9.86
CA THR A 143 -0.70 34.15 9.49
C THR A 143 -0.26 32.68 9.49
N CYS A 144 1.05 32.42 9.40
CA CYS A 144 1.64 31.08 9.44
C CYS A 144 2.02 30.58 10.84
N LYS A 145 1.92 31.44 11.87
CA LYS A 145 2.18 31.11 13.27
C LYS A 145 1.23 30.00 13.72
N ASN A 146 1.78 28.97 14.36
CA ASN A 146 1.11 27.72 14.77
C ASN A 146 0.71 26.71 13.67
N MET A 147 0.93 26.97 12.37
CA MET A 147 0.54 25.99 11.33
C MET A 147 1.21 24.61 11.46
N CYS A 148 2.48 24.59 11.89
CA CYS A 148 3.17 23.33 12.20
C CYS A 148 2.41 22.52 13.25
N LYS A 149 1.95 23.17 14.33
CA LYS A 149 1.15 22.54 15.39
C LYS A 149 -0.20 22.05 14.87
N THR A 150 -0.90 22.83 14.04
CA THR A 150 -2.17 22.41 13.44
C THR A 150 -2.00 21.12 12.64
N LEU A 151 -1.01 21.07 11.75
CA LEU A 151 -0.69 19.88 10.95
C LEU A 151 -0.21 18.71 11.83
N GLU A 152 0.59 18.97 12.87
CA GLU A 152 1.04 17.97 13.84
C GLU A 152 -0.10 17.33 14.63
N THR A 153 -1.24 18.02 14.78
CA THR A 153 -2.44 17.52 15.49
C THR A 153 -3.50 16.87 14.58
N LEU A 154 -3.30 16.85 13.26
CA LEU A 154 -4.22 16.18 12.33
C LEU A 154 -4.14 14.65 12.51
N LYS A 155 -5.32 14.02 12.66
CA LYS A 155 -5.45 12.56 12.75
C LYS A 155 -4.97 11.87 11.47
N GLU A 156 -5.24 12.51 10.34
CA GLU A 156 -4.84 12.11 8.99
C GLU A 156 -3.32 12.19 8.78
N LEU A 157 -2.60 12.85 9.68
CA LEU A 157 -1.14 12.84 9.73
C LEU A 157 -0.61 12.08 10.95
N HIS A 158 -1.43 11.35 11.71
CA HIS A 158 -0.94 10.44 12.75
C HIS A 158 -0.45 9.13 12.15
N ILE A 159 0.66 8.63 12.69
CA ILE A 159 1.20 7.30 12.38
C ILE A 159 0.55 6.29 13.34
N PRO A 160 -0.19 5.28 12.85
CA PRO A 160 -0.74 4.23 13.70
C PRO A 160 0.37 3.48 14.44
N ARG A 161 0.15 3.12 15.71
CA ARG A 161 1.11 2.33 16.49
C ARG A 161 1.11 0.85 16.10
N ASP A 162 -0.04 0.36 15.65
CA ASP A 162 -0.28 -1.02 15.22
C ASP A 162 -1.31 -0.99 14.08
N VAL A 163 -1.09 -1.81 13.05
CA VAL A 163 -2.02 -2.00 11.92
C VAL A 163 -3.37 -2.55 12.41
N SER A 164 -3.38 -3.34 13.50
CA SER A 164 -4.61 -3.83 14.14
C SER A 164 -5.47 -2.70 14.76
N THR A 165 -4.87 -1.53 14.99
CA THR A 165 -5.55 -0.32 15.49
C THR A 165 -5.90 0.68 14.40
N TRP A 166 -5.78 0.30 13.12
CA TRP A 166 -6.20 1.15 12.00
C TRP A 166 -7.72 1.29 11.99
N ASP A 167 -8.18 2.49 12.33
CA ASP A 167 -9.58 2.88 12.20
C ASP A 167 -9.94 3.06 10.72
N ALA A 168 -10.70 2.11 10.16
CA ALA A 168 -11.10 2.14 8.74
C ALA A 168 -12.04 3.33 8.39
N ASP A 169 -12.64 3.98 9.39
CA ASP A 169 -13.52 5.12 9.21
C ASP A 169 -12.75 6.47 9.12
N HIS A 170 -11.42 6.45 9.35
CA HIS A 170 -10.54 7.63 9.36
C HIS A 170 -9.25 7.45 8.54
N LEU A 171 -8.86 8.50 7.81
CA LEU A 171 -7.54 8.55 7.16
C LEU A 171 -6.42 8.63 8.20
N SER A 172 -5.27 8.08 7.84
CA SER A 172 -4.03 8.05 8.63
C SER A 172 -2.85 8.54 7.78
N PHE A 173 -1.67 8.71 8.39
CA PHE A 173 -0.48 9.06 7.62
C PHE A 173 -0.10 8.00 6.56
N ILE A 174 -0.52 6.74 6.74
CA ILE A 174 -0.27 5.66 5.77
C ILE A 174 -1.03 5.92 4.47
N ASP A 175 -2.27 6.42 4.54
CA ASP A 175 -3.06 6.84 3.38
C ASP A 175 -2.37 7.97 2.62
N VAL A 176 -1.80 8.94 3.35
CA VAL A 176 -1.02 10.05 2.76
C VAL A 176 0.27 9.55 2.10
N MET A 177 0.91 8.52 2.67
CA MET A 177 2.06 7.84 2.05
C MET A 177 1.66 7.00 0.82
N LEU A 178 0.41 6.54 0.73
CA LEU A 178 -0.19 5.89 -0.44
C LEU A 178 -0.68 6.90 -1.51
N GLU A 179 -0.29 8.17 -1.37
CA GLU A 179 -0.64 9.29 -2.25
C GLU A 179 -2.13 9.72 -2.19
N LEU A 180 -2.86 9.33 -1.14
CA LEU A 180 -4.23 9.79 -0.88
C LEU A 180 -4.19 11.10 -0.07
N ILE A 181 -4.46 12.22 -0.73
CA ILE A 181 -4.37 13.56 -0.11
C ILE A 181 -5.65 13.84 0.68
N PRO A 182 -5.61 14.09 2.01
CA PRO A 182 -6.80 14.41 2.77
C PRO A 182 -7.36 15.79 2.38
N ILE A 183 -8.69 15.91 2.28
CA ILE A 183 -9.38 17.20 2.04
C ILE A 183 -9.00 18.22 3.13
N THR A 184 -8.89 17.80 4.38
CA THR A 184 -8.49 18.67 5.50
C THR A 184 -7.10 19.27 5.32
N VAL A 185 -6.14 18.53 4.73
CA VAL A 185 -4.81 19.04 4.39
C VAL A 185 -4.89 20.04 3.23
N TYR A 186 -5.70 19.75 2.21
CA TYR A 186 -5.95 20.66 1.09
C TYR A 186 -6.60 21.97 1.55
N ASP A 187 -7.65 21.88 2.37
CA ASP A 187 -8.40 23.02 2.91
C ASP A 187 -7.53 23.91 3.79
N ILE A 188 -6.60 23.34 4.57
CA ILE A 188 -5.62 24.13 5.33
C ILE A 188 -4.70 24.92 4.40
N VAL A 189 -4.30 24.36 3.25
CA VAL A 189 -3.54 25.12 2.24
C VAL A 189 -4.40 26.22 1.63
N LEU A 190 -5.60 25.87 1.16
CA LEU A 190 -6.53 26.80 0.50
C LEU A 190 -6.93 27.96 1.42
N GLN A 191 -7.23 27.72 2.69
CA GLN A 191 -7.53 28.76 3.69
C GLN A 191 -6.38 29.75 3.91
N LYS A 192 -5.14 29.37 3.59
CA LYS A 192 -3.95 30.22 3.77
C LYS A 192 -3.56 31.00 2.53
N VAL A 193 -3.78 30.46 1.33
CA VAL A 193 -3.44 31.13 0.06
C VAL A 193 -4.63 31.74 -0.66
N VAL A 194 -5.86 31.39 -0.26
CA VAL A 194 -7.17 31.88 -0.74
C VAL A 194 -7.48 31.59 -2.22
N MET A 195 -6.46 31.31 -3.05
CA MET A 195 -6.58 30.97 -4.47
C MET A 195 -6.39 29.46 -4.71
N HIS A 196 -7.34 28.83 -5.42
CA HIS A 196 -7.26 27.41 -5.79
C HIS A 196 -6.01 27.06 -6.60
N ASP A 197 -5.71 27.81 -7.67
CA ASP A 197 -4.52 27.57 -8.52
C ASP A 197 -3.22 27.56 -7.72
N LEU A 198 -3.16 28.34 -6.65
CA LEU A 198 -1.99 28.49 -5.79
C LEU A 198 -1.92 27.39 -4.72
N ALA A 199 -3.08 26.95 -4.21
CA ALA A 199 -3.19 25.78 -3.35
C ALA A 199 -2.77 24.51 -4.10
N ASP A 200 -3.24 24.37 -5.34
CA ASP A 200 -2.88 23.30 -6.27
C ASP A 200 -1.38 23.28 -6.55
N GLN A 201 -0.78 24.41 -6.91
CA GLN A 201 0.67 24.51 -7.10
C GLN A 201 1.48 24.14 -5.85
N ILE A 202 1.01 24.51 -4.65
CA ILE A 202 1.67 24.14 -3.38
C ILE A 202 1.56 22.63 -3.15
N ILE A 203 0.35 22.07 -3.24
CA ILE A 203 0.09 20.65 -3.05
C ILE A 203 0.92 19.83 -4.04
N ASP A 204 0.91 20.19 -5.32
CA ASP A 204 1.65 19.47 -6.35
C ASP A 204 3.16 19.54 -6.11
N ASN A 205 3.70 20.72 -5.78
CA ASN A 205 5.13 20.88 -5.50
C ASN A 205 5.57 20.09 -4.25
N VAL A 206 4.75 20.10 -3.19
CA VAL A 206 5.00 19.39 -1.94
C VAL A 206 4.92 17.89 -2.15
N PHE A 207 3.85 17.36 -2.74
CA PHE A 207 3.66 15.93 -2.90
C PHE A 207 4.65 15.32 -3.91
N ASN A 208 5.02 16.03 -4.98
CA ASN A 208 6.06 15.55 -5.90
C ASN A 208 7.43 15.41 -5.21
N GLN A 209 7.80 16.37 -4.36
CA GLN A 209 9.02 16.27 -3.55
C GLN A 209 8.91 15.23 -2.42
N PHE A 210 7.73 15.04 -1.84
CA PHE A 210 7.50 14.04 -0.79
C PHE A 210 7.58 12.61 -1.32
N LYS A 211 7.06 12.35 -2.53
CA LYS A 211 7.19 11.05 -3.22
C LYS A 211 8.64 10.69 -3.52
N LEU A 212 9.48 11.66 -3.89
CA LEU A 212 10.94 11.49 -4.02
C LEU A 212 11.59 11.10 -2.67
N PHE A 213 11.12 11.67 -1.56
CA PHE A 213 11.60 11.34 -0.21
C PHE A 213 11.17 9.93 0.21
N LEU A 214 9.88 9.57 0.09
CA LEU A 214 9.37 8.21 0.33
C LEU A 214 10.12 7.16 -0.48
N HIS A 215 10.32 7.42 -1.77
CA HIS A 215 11.12 6.55 -2.62
C HIS A 215 12.52 6.35 -2.02
N THR A 216 13.21 7.45 -1.69
CA THR A 216 14.63 7.45 -1.33
C THR A 216 14.91 6.76 0.00
N TYR A 217 14.08 6.99 1.02
CA TYR A 217 14.33 6.53 2.39
C TYR A 217 13.56 5.25 2.77
N ILE A 218 12.52 4.86 2.04
CA ILE A 218 11.75 3.63 2.34
C ILE A 218 11.90 2.61 1.21
N TRP A 219 11.48 2.94 -0.01
CA TRP A 219 11.46 1.96 -1.10
C TRP A 219 12.85 1.51 -1.54
N LYS A 220 13.80 2.45 -1.69
CA LYS A 220 15.17 2.17 -2.13
C LYS A 220 15.92 1.28 -1.13
N ASP A 221 15.74 1.53 0.16
CA ASP A 221 16.44 0.81 1.22
C ASP A 221 15.85 -0.60 1.40
N ARG A 222 14.51 -0.74 1.36
CA ARG A 222 13.84 -2.05 1.23
C ARG A 222 14.33 -2.81 0.00
N CYS A 223 14.43 -2.16 -1.16
CA CYS A 223 14.94 -2.79 -2.38
C CYS A 223 16.41 -3.21 -2.27
N THR A 224 17.20 -2.51 -1.47
CA THR A 224 18.61 -2.87 -1.20
C THR A 224 18.70 -4.08 -0.28
N ALA A 225 17.88 -4.13 0.77
CA ALA A 225 17.74 -5.29 1.65
C ALA A 225 17.27 -6.54 0.89
N VAL A 226 16.26 -6.43 0.04
CA VAL A 226 15.75 -7.55 -0.77
C VAL A 226 16.80 -8.04 -1.77
N LYS A 227 17.51 -7.16 -2.49
CA LYS A 227 18.61 -7.59 -3.40
C LYS A 227 19.73 -8.33 -2.69
N LYS A 228 20.06 -7.92 -1.45
CA LYS A 228 21.04 -8.62 -0.62
C LYS A 228 20.55 -10.02 -0.26
N TRP A 229 19.33 -10.14 0.26
CA TRP A 229 18.70 -11.41 0.59
C TRP A 229 18.54 -12.34 -0.63
N GLU A 230 18.15 -11.80 -1.79
CA GLU A 230 18.09 -12.53 -3.06
C GLU A 230 19.45 -13.13 -3.42
N THR A 231 20.52 -12.35 -3.28
CA THR A 231 21.90 -12.78 -3.55
C THR A 231 22.33 -13.90 -2.59
N GLU A 232 22.05 -13.75 -1.29
CA GLU A 232 22.33 -14.74 -0.24
C GLU A 232 21.57 -16.06 -0.46
N ASN A 233 20.35 -16.00 -1.02
CA ASN A 233 19.53 -17.17 -1.37
C ASN A 233 19.80 -17.70 -2.80
N GLY A 234 20.80 -17.17 -3.51
CA GLY A 234 21.13 -17.56 -4.87
C GLY A 234 20.02 -17.28 -5.89
N ILE A 235 19.12 -16.34 -5.60
CA ILE A 235 18.10 -15.79 -6.51
C ILE A 235 18.78 -14.74 -7.38
N SER A 236 19.40 -15.20 -8.46
CA SER A 236 20.20 -14.34 -9.32
C SER A 236 19.45 -13.79 -10.53
N ASN A 237 20.06 -12.75 -11.10
CA ASN A 237 19.96 -12.46 -12.52
C ASN A 237 20.21 -13.72 -13.38
N ASN A 238 19.57 -13.76 -14.55
CA ASN A 238 19.56 -14.90 -15.49
C ASN A 238 18.76 -16.16 -15.09
N LYS A 239 18.50 -16.46 -13.79
CA LYS A 239 17.47 -17.47 -13.42
C LYS A 239 16.09 -17.07 -13.99
N TRP A 240 15.74 -15.78 -13.91
CA TRP A 240 14.54 -15.22 -14.54
C TRP A 240 14.53 -15.36 -16.07
N LYS A 241 15.63 -14.99 -16.76
CA LYS A 241 15.76 -15.05 -18.23
C LYS A 241 15.65 -16.47 -18.79
N LYS A 242 15.98 -17.49 -17.99
CA LYS A 242 15.79 -18.90 -18.34
C LYS A 242 14.36 -19.35 -18.05
N LYS A 243 13.81 -19.01 -16.88
CA LYS A 243 12.52 -19.55 -16.44
C LYS A 243 11.30 -19.00 -17.20
N VAL A 244 11.23 -17.70 -17.44
CA VAL A 244 10.14 -17.11 -18.26
C VAL A 244 10.10 -17.76 -19.64
N ARG A 245 11.27 -18.04 -20.22
CA ARG A 245 11.41 -18.78 -21.48
C ARG A 245 10.87 -20.20 -21.39
N ASN A 246 11.22 -20.93 -20.34
CA ASN A 246 10.79 -22.32 -20.16
C ASN A 246 9.27 -22.42 -19.92
N GLU A 247 8.68 -21.56 -19.10
CA GLU A 247 7.22 -21.58 -18.84
C GLU A 247 6.42 -21.16 -20.09
N THR A 248 6.97 -20.29 -20.96
CA THR A 248 6.41 -20.03 -22.30
C THR A 248 6.52 -21.24 -23.23
N LEU A 249 7.66 -21.95 -23.21
CA LEU A 249 7.86 -23.18 -23.99
C LEU A 249 6.90 -24.29 -23.54
N ASP A 250 6.79 -24.57 -22.25
CA ASP A 250 5.91 -25.60 -21.70
C ASP A 250 4.44 -25.34 -22.10
N THR A 251 3.98 -24.08 -22.00
CA THR A 251 2.62 -23.69 -22.43
C THR A 251 2.40 -23.86 -23.94
N THR A 252 3.43 -23.62 -24.77
CA THR A 252 3.37 -23.83 -26.22
C THR A 252 3.33 -25.31 -26.58
N VAL A 253 4.11 -26.14 -25.89
CA VAL A 253 4.12 -27.61 -26.08
C VAL A 253 2.77 -28.20 -25.66
N THR A 254 2.21 -27.82 -24.51
CA THR A 254 0.91 -28.32 -24.04
C THR A 254 -0.25 -27.93 -24.98
N SER A 255 -0.22 -26.72 -25.55
CA SER A 255 -1.25 -26.26 -26.49
C SER A 255 -1.15 -26.89 -27.89
N GLN A 256 0.04 -27.38 -28.29
CA GLN A 256 0.21 -28.17 -29.52
C GLN A 256 -0.27 -29.62 -29.32
N ILE A 257 0.03 -30.24 -28.17
CA ILE A 257 -0.42 -31.61 -27.86
C ILE A 257 -1.96 -31.67 -27.85
N ASN A 258 -2.63 -30.74 -27.14
CA ASN A 258 -4.09 -30.72 -27.02
C ASN A 258 -4.85 -30.44 -28.33
N ASN A 259 -4.18 -30.04 -29.41
CA ASN A 259 -4.79 -29.81 -30.73
C ASN A 259 -4.64 -31.01 -31.69
N THR A 260 -3.89 -32.06 -31.34
CA THR A 260 -3.57 -33.15 -32.27
C THR A 260 -4.56 -34.33 -32.18
N ASP A 261 -5.28 -34.48 -31.06
CA ASP A 261 -6.01 -35.72 -30.73
C ASP A 261 -7.50 -35.76 -31.15
N ASN A 262 -8.01 -34.76 -31.88
CA ASN A 262 -9.46 -34.61 -32.15
C ASN A 262 -9.92 -34.75 -33.61
N ASN A 263 -9.11 -35.35 -34.50
CA ASN A 263 -9.47 -35.57 -35.91
C ASN A 263 -9.25 -37.03 -36.36
N ASN A 264 -9.95 -38.01 -35.77
CA ASN A 264 -9.99 -39.38 -36.33
C ASN A 264 -11.20 -40.25 -35.91
N ALA A 265 -12.42 -39.78 -36.19
CA ALA A 265 -13.65 -40.56 -36.41
C ALA A 265 -14.73 -39.58 -36.93
N PHE A 266 -15.52 -39.81 -37.99
CA PHE A 266 -15.93 -41.05 -38.64
C PHE A 266 -15.89 -40.92 -40.17
N ASN A 267 -15.45 -41.98 -40.86
CA ASN A 267 -15.83 -42.25 -42.25
C ASN A 267 -16.49 -43.64 -42.32
N ASN A 268 -17.55 -43.74 -43.13
CA ASN A 268 -18.19 -44.93 -43.72
C ASN A 268 -19.64 -45.25 -43.28
N THR A 269 -20.60 -44.69 -44.01
CA THR A 269 -21.68 -45.40 -44.74
C THR A 269 -22.27 -44.37 -45.71
N ILE A 270 -22.60 -44.64 -46.99
CA ILE A 270 -22.86 -45.90 -47.72
C ILE A 270 -21.98 -45.94 -48.98
#